data_AF-A0A2B3TM94-F1
#
_entry.id   AF-A0A2B3TM94-F1
#
_cell.length_a   1.000
_cell.length_b   1.000
_cell.length_c   1.000
_cell.angle_alpha   90.00
_cell.angle_beta   90.00
_cell.angle_gamma   90.00
#
_symmetry.space_group_name_H-M   'P 1'
#
loop_
_entity.id
_entity.type
_entity.pdbx_description
1 polymer ?
#
loop_
_entity_poly.entity_id
_entity_poly.type
_entity_poly.pdbx_seq_one_letter_code
_entity_poly.pdbx_strand_id
1 'polypeptide(L)'
;MGTVSRSHRALKRKYRQVRQEFKKDIFEVAKNNRAFAMMIIETYSASKHRTHITKVWELLGFHHPEAYKDYCDKLQGSFLCGSHEIMRSIYFADKELYDKYLYKIPECYAMGDALGIAYKVLRS
;
A
#
# COMPACT_ATOMS: atom_id res chain seq x y z
N MET A 1 -17.58 -16.02 -6.61
CA MET A 1 -16.65 -15.40 -7.58
C MET A 1 -17.29 -14.14 -8.12
N GLY A 2 -16.86 -12.95 -7.67
CA GLY A 2 -17.49 -11.68 -8.05
C GLY A 2 -17.26 -11.37 -9.54
N THR A 3 -18.32 -11.00 -10.25
CA THR A 3 -18.28 -10.56 -11.65
C THR A 3 -17.38 -9.34 -11.79
N VAL A 4 -16.18 -9.54 -12.34
CA VAL A 4 -15.26 -8.42 -12.58
C VAL A 4 -15.84 -7.56 -13.70
N SER A 5 -16.39 -6.41 -13.32
CA SER A 5 -16.93 -5.37 -14.21
C SER A 5 -16.02 -5.13 -15.42
N ARG A 6 -16.62 -4.95 -16.61
CA ARG A 6 -15.91 -4.62 -17.87
C ARG A 6 -14.97 -3.42 -17.69
N SER A 7 -15.34 -2.44 -16.84
CA SER A 7 -14.51 -1.26 -16.56
C SER A 7 -13.19 -1.61 -15.84
N HIS A 8 -13.22 -2.58 -14.92
CA HIS A 8 -12.03 -3.01 -14.19
C HIS A 8 -11.03 -3.75 -15.10
N ARG A 9 -11.54 -4.53 -16.07
CA ARG A 9 -10.70 -5.16 -17.10
C ARG A 9 -10.05 -4.12 -18.02
N ALA A 10 -10.76 -3.08 -18.40
CA ALA A 10 -10.23 -2.00 -19.21
C ALA A 10 -9.11 -1.24 -18.47
N LEU A 11 -9.31 -0.90 -17.20
CA LEU A 11 -8.29 -0.25 -16.36
C LEU A 11 -7.04 -1.11 -16.20
N LYS A 12 -7.18 -2.41 -15.92
CA LYS A 12 -6.03 -3.32 -15.85
C LYS A 12 -5.23 -3.36 -17.15
N ARG A 13 -5.90 -3.31 -18.31
CA ARG A 13 -5.23 -3.27 -19.62
C ARG A 13 -4.53 -1.94 -19.85
N LYS A 14 -5.18 -0.81 -19.52
CA LYS A 14 -4.61 0.54 -19.65
C LYS A 14 -3.24 0.66 -18.97
N TYR A 15 -3.10 0.13 -17.76
CA TYR A 15 -1.85 0.22 -17.01
C TYR A 15 -0.91 -0.99 -17.19
N ARG A 16 -1.22 -1.94 -18.08
CA ARG A 16 -0.47 -3.21 -18.16
C ARG A 16 1.01 -3.01 -18.46
N GLN A 17 1.34 -2.18 -19.45
CA GLN A 17 2.72 -1.96 -19.89
C GLN A 17 3.54 -1.30 -18.77
N VAL A 18 3.07 -0.15 -18.26
CA VAL A 18 3.76 0.59 -17.21
C VAL A 18 3.92 -0.22 -15.91
N ARG A 19 2.95 -1.09 -15.57
CA ARG A 19 3.07 -1.99 -14.42
C ARG A 19 4.11 -3.10 -14.62
N GLN A 20 4.28 -3.59 -15.85
CA GLN A 20 5.32 -4.57 -16.14
C GLN A 20 6.71 -3.95 -16.04
N GLU A 21 6.87 -2.72 -16.52
CA GLU A 21 8.09 -1.93 -16.38
C GLU A 21 8.40 -1.67 -14.89
N PHE A 22 7.42 -1.18 -14.14
CA PHE A 22 7.54 -0.92 -12.71
C PHE A 22 8.02 -2.14 -11.91
N LYS A 23 7.46 -3.32 -12.19
CA LYS A 23 7.91 -4.55 -11.53
C LYS A 23 9.35 -4.92 -11.84
N LYS A 24 9.82 -4.66 -13.06
CA LYS A 24 11.21 -4.91 -13.42
C LYS A 24 12.11 -3.95 -12.65
N ASP A 25 11.80 -2.67 -12.65
CA ASP A 25 12.63 -1.67 -11.97
C ASP A 25 12.66 -1.88 -10.45
N ILE A 26 11.51 -2.17 -9.83
CA ILE A 26 11.45 -2.52 -8.40
C ILE A 26 12.30 -3.77 -8.12
N PHE A 27 12.29 -4.76 -9.00
CA PHE A 27 13.11 -5.96 -8.83
C PHE A 27 14.60 -5.64 -8.93
N GLU A 28 15.00 -4.81 -9.88
CA GLU A 28 16.39 -4.40 -10.08
C GLU A 28 16.93 -3.63 -8.87
N VAL A 29 16.13 -2.76 -8.24
CA VAL A 29 16.50 -2.07 -7.00
C VAL A 29 16.52 -3.04 -5.82
N ALA A 30 15.44 -3.82 -5.65
CA ALA A 30 15.27 -4.67 -4.47
C ALA A 30 16.26 -5.85 -4.41
N LYS A 31 16.67 -6.44 -5.54
CA LYS A 31 17.54 -7.64 -5.56
C LYS A 31 18.87 -7.44 -4.83
N ASN A 32 19.39 -6.21 -4.84
CA ASN A 32 20.64 -5.85 -4.15
C ASN A 32 20.40 -5.00 -2.89
N ASN A 33 19.15 -4.63 -2.61
CA ASN A 33 18.77 -3.79 -1.48
C ASN A 33 17.61 -4.44 -0.71
N ARG A 34 17.93 -5.38 0.19
CA ARG A 34 16.95 -6.07 1.03
C ARG A 34 16.20 -5.12 1.96
N ALA A 35 16.82 -4.00 2.38
CA ALA A 35 16.16 -2.98 3.19
C ALA A 35 15.02 -2.29 2.41
N PHE A 36 15.23 -2.00 1.12
CA PHE A 36 14.18 -1.49 0.23
C PHE A 36 13.00 -2.47 0.12
N ALA A 37 13.30 -3.78 -0.04
CA ALA A 37 12.26 -4.81 -0.05
C ALA A 37 11.47 -4.87 1.28
N MET A 38 12.16 -4.78 2.42
CA MET A 38 11.51 -4.78 3.73
C MET A 38 10.64 -3.53 3.93
N MET A 39 11.12 -2.35 3.52
CA MET A 39 10.34 -1.11 3.56
C MET A 39 9.01 -1.24 2.81
N ILE A 40 8.98 -1.90 1.65
CA ILE A 40 7.74 -2.14 0.90
C ILE A 40 6.75 -2.96 1.75
N ILE A 41 7.21 -4.03 2.40
CA ILE A 41 6.38 -4.89 3.25
C ILE A 41 5.86 -4.10 4.45
N GLU A 42 6.71 -3.35 5.14
CA GLU A 42 6.31 -2.54 6.29
C GLU A 42 5.30 -1.46 5.91
N THR A 43 5.48 -0.83 4.74
CA THR A 43 4.51 0.15 4.21
C THR A 43 3.15 -0.50 3.98
N TYR A 44 3.12 -1.71 3.41
CA TYR A 44 1.89 -2.46 3.21
C TYR A 44 1.22 -2.83 4.55
N SER A 45 1.98 -3.35 5.51
CA SER A 45 1.51 -3.70 6.85
C SER A 45 0.89 -2.49 7.55
N ALA A 46 1.57 -1.34 7.52
CA ALA A 46 1.05 -0.09 8.08
C ALA A 46 -0.27 0.36 7.42
N SER A 47 -0.36 0.26 6.08
CA SER A 47 -1.60 0.54 5.34
C SER A 47 -2.76 -0.38 5.75
N LYS A 48 -2.47 -1.67 6.00
CA LYS A 48 -3.46 -2.65 6.49
C LYS A 48 -3.88 -2.40 7.93
N HIS A 49 -2.95 -2.08 8.82
CA HIS A 49 -3.27 -1.71 10.19
C HIS A 49 -4.16 -0.47 10.23
N ARG A 50 -3.83 0.58 9.48
CA ARG A 50 -4.69 1.78 9.36
C ARG A 50 -6.10 1.42 8.90
N THR A 51 -6.22 0.63 7.83
CA THR A 51 -7.53 0.19 7.31
C THR A 51 -8.31 -0.61 8.37
N HIS A 52 -7.63 -1.48 9.12
CA HIS A 52 -8.26 -2.27 10.17
C HIS A 52 -8.78 -1.38 11.30
N ILE A 53 -7.98 -0.42 11.77
CA ILE A 53 -8.36 0.56 12.78
C ILE A 53 -9.59 1.36 12.32
N THR A 54 -9.60 1.84 11.08
CA THR A 54 -10.76 2.57 10.55
C THR A 54 -12.03 1.72 10.56
N LYS A 55 -11.94 0.42 10.23
CA LYS A 55 -13.09 -0.50 10.33
C LYS A 55 -13.55 -0.72 11.76
N VAL A 56 -12.64 -0.75 12.73
CA VAL A 56 -12.99 -0.81 14.16
C VAL A 56 -13.74 0.46 14.55
N TRP A 57 -13.29 1.64 14.10
CA TRP A 57 -14.00 2.89 14.35
C TRP A 57 -15.40 2.92 13.73
N GLU A 58 -15.55 2.45 12.49
CA GLU A 58 -16.85 2.32 11.84
C GLU A 58 -17.76 1.39 12.65
N LEU A 59 -17.28 0.19 13.00
CA LEU A 59 -18.04 -0.78 13.77
C LEU A 59 -18.50 -0.20 15.12
N LEU A 60 -17.59 0.39 15.88
CA LEU A 60 -17.89 0.97 17.19
C LEU A 60 -18.81 2.19 17.06
N GLY A 61 -18.53 3.10 16.13
CA GLY A 61 -19.29 4.33 15.94
C GLY A 61 -20.74 4.09 15.53
N PHE A 62 -21.00 3.10 14.65
CA PHE A 62 -22.35 2.80 14.18
C PHE A 62 -23.14 1.87 15.12
N HIS A 63 -22.48 0.95 15.81
CA HIS A 63 -23.16 -0.11 16.57
C HIS A 63 -22.98 -0.03 18.09
N HIS A 64 -21.92 0.64 18.57
CA HIS A 64 -21.53 0.65 19.99
C HIS A 64 -21.01 2.04 20.43
N PRO A 65 -21.87 3.08 20.44
CA PRO A 65 -21.45 4.47 20.64
C PRO A 65 -20.78 4.74 21.99
N GLU A 66 -21.16 4.03 23.05
CA GLU A 66 -20.51 4.14 24.37
C GLU A 66 -19.07 3.61 24.32
N ALA A 67 -18.86 2.44 23.70
CA ALA A 67 -17.53 1.86 23.52
C ALA A 67 -16.66 2.73 22.59
N TYR A 68 -17.26 3.37 21.58
CA TYR A 68 -16.58 4.33 20.73
C TYR A 68 -16.06 5.54 21.53
N LYS A 69 -16.91 6.12 22.40
CA LYS A 69 -16.51 7.23 23.27
C LYS A 69 -15.35 6.86 24.19
N ASP A 70 -15.43 5.67 24.81
CA ASP A 70 -14.39 5.16 25.71
C ASP A 70 -13.08 4.87 24.96
N TYR A 71 -13.17 4.35 23.74
CA TYR A 71 -12.04 4.16 22.84
C TYR A 71 -11.37 5.51 22.48
N CYS A 72 -12.18 6.51 22.13
CA CYS A 72 -11.69 7.85 21.79
C CYS A 72 -10.95 8.50 22.96
N ASP A 73 -11.50 8.39 24.17
CA ASP A 73 -10.92 8.97 25.38
C ASP A 73 -9.61 8.26 25.79
N LYS A 74 -9.59 6.93 25.76
CA LYS A 74 -8.49 6.13 26.34
C LYS A 74 -7.41 5.72 25.35
N LEU A 75 -7.74 5.54 24.07
CA LEU A 75 -6.87 4.87 23.10
C LEU A 75 -6.56 5.70 21.84
N GLN A 76 -7.39 6.67 21.47
CA GLN A 76 -7.21 7.40 20.21
C GLN A 76 -6.00 8.34 20.18
N GLY A 77 -5.61 8.90 21.34
CA GLY A 77 -4.56 9.92 21.45
C GLY A 77 -3.15 9.50 21.03
N SER A 78 -2.90 8.21 20.83
CA SER A 78 -1.58 7.67 20.47
C SER A 78 -1.48 7.20 19.02
N PHE A 79 -2.52 7.36 18.20
CA PHE A 79 -2.46 6.94 16.80
C PHE A 79 -1.74 7.97 15.92
N LEU A 80 -0.63 7.54 15.33
CA LEU A 80 0.05 8.30 14.28
C LEU A 80 -0.81 8.30 13.00
N CYS A 81 -1.43 9.44 12.70
CA CYS A 81 -2.12 9.68 11.43
C CYS A 81 -1.09 9.93 10.31
N GLY A 82 -0.41 8.88 9.85
CA GLY A 82 0.53 8.93 8.74
C GLY A 82 -0.10 8.58 7.38
N SER A 83 0.45 9.12 6.30
CA SER A 83 0.27 8.51 4.96
C SER A 83 1.19 7.30 4.84
N HIS A 84 0.60 6.16 4.44
CA HIS A 84 1.27 4.87 4.23
C HIS A 84 1.21 4.47 2.75
N GLU A 85 1.47 5.44 1.89
CA GLU A 85 1.49 5.27 0.43
C GLU A 85 2.85 4.71 0.01
N ILE A 86 2.84 3.69 -0.84
CA ILE A 86 4.05 3.12 -1.42
C ILE A 86 4.83 4.16 -2.21
N MET A 87 4.16 5.07 -2.93
CA MET A 87 4.86 6.12 -3.67
C MET A 87 5.59 7.08 -2.72
N ARG A 88 5.04 7.34 -1.53
CA ARG A 88 5.73 8.13 -0.51
C ARG A 88 6.96 7.40 0.03
N SER A 89 6.86 6.10 0.29
CA SER A 89 8.02 5.30 0.72
C SER A 89 9.10 5.27 -0.37
N ILE A 90 8.70 5.10 -1.64
CA ILE A 90 9.63 5.12 -2.78
C ILE A 90 10.28 6.50 -2.92
N TYR A 91 9.56 7.63 -2.75
CA TYR A 91 10.14 8.97 -2.81
C TYR A 91 11.38 9.15 -1.93
N PHE A 92 11.32 8.62 -0.70
CA PHE A 92 12.42 8.74 0.26
C PHE A 92 13.53 7.69 0.07
N ALA A 93 13.21 6.56 -0.54
CA ALA A 93 14.16 5.47 -0.73
C ALA A 93 14.87 5.51 -2.08
N ASP A 94 14.18 5.96 -3.13
CA ASP A 94 14.64 6.05 -4.51
C ASP A 94 13.85 7.12 -5.27
N LYS A 95 14.40 8.33 -5.30
CA LYS A 95 13.76 9.50 -5.92
C LYS A 95 13.60 9.36 -7.43
N GLU A 96 14.55 8.72 -8.11
CA GLU A 96 14.50 8.50 -9.56
C GLU A 96 13.35 7.56 -9.92
N LEU A 97 13.20 6.46 -9.17
CA LEU A 97 12.11 5.53 -9.35
C LEU A 97 10.75 6.18 -9.06
N TYR A 98 10.68 7.01 -8.02
CA TYR A 98 9.49 7.80 -7.73
C TYR A 98 9.11 8.71 -8.90
N ASP A 99 10.03 9.55 -9.38
CA ASP A 99 9.74 10.50 -10.47
C ASP A 99 9.38 9.78 -11.78
N LYS A 100 9.96 8.60 -12.00
CA LYS A 100 9.63 7.77 -13.16
C LYS A 100 8.18 7.31 -13.17
N TYR A 101 7.58 7.01 -12.01
CA TYR A 101 6.26 6.36 -11.91
C TYR A 101 5.16 7.20 -11.26
N LEU A 102 5.51 8.33 -10.66
CA LEU A 102 4.56 9.28 -10.10
C LEU A 102 3.50 9.64 -11.16
N TYR A 103 2.23 9.52 -10.79
CA TYR A 103 1.05 9.73 -11.65
C TYR A 103 0.85 8.76 -12.83
N LYS A 104 1.78 7.83 -13.09
CA LYS A 104 1.64 6.85 -14.20
C LYS A 104 0.92 5.56 -13.78
N ILE A 105 0.97 5.23 -12.49
CA ILE A 105 0.36 4.01 -11.94
C ILE A 105 -0.53 4.39 -10.75
N PRO A 106 -1.78 3.93 -10.71
CA PRO A 106 -2.60 4.03 -9.51
C PRO A 106 -1.96 3.33 -8.31
N GLU A 107 -2.01 3.98 -7.15
CA GLU A 107 -1.39 3.53 -5.90
C GLU A 107 -1.70 2.07 -5.54
N CYS A 108 -2.96 1.65 -5.73
CA CYS A 108 -3.39 0.29 -5.43
C CYS A 108 -2.70 -0.78 -6.30
N TYR A 109 -2.35 -0.45 -7.54
CA TYR A 109 -1.60 -1.34 -8.42
C TYR A 109 -0.12 -1.29 -8.12
N ALA A 110 0.44 -0.11 -7.87
CA ALA A 110 1.84 0.05 -7.48
C ALA A 110 2.17 -0.73 -6.20
N MET A 111 1.35 -0.59 -5.15
CA MET A 111 1.54 -1.30 -3.89
C MET A 111 1.51 -2.83 -4.08
N GLY A 112 0.51 -3.34 -4.82
CA GLY A 112 0.39 -4.79 -5.04
C GLY A 112 1.53 -5.36 -5.89
N ASP A 113 1.98 -4.64 -6.91
CA ASP A 113 3.09 -5.06 -7.76
C ASP A 113 4.42 -5.00 -7.01
N ALA A 114 4.68 -3.94 -6.23
CA ALA A 114 5.88 -3.80 -5.41
C ALA A 114 5.95 -4.89 -4.35
N LEU A 115 4.84 -5.15 -3.64
CA LEU A 115 4.77 -6.17 -2.59
C LEU A 115 5.07 -7.57 -3.14
N GLY A 116 4.54 -7.91 -4.33
CA GLY A 116 4.82 -9.18 -4.98
C GLY A 116 6.31 -9.38 -5.28
N ILE A 117 7.00 -8.31 -5.67
CA ILE A 117 8.45 -8.34 -5.89
C ILE A 117 9.22 -8.42 -4.58
N ALA A 118 8.83 -7.64 -3.56
CA ALA A 118 9.47 -7.66 -2.25
C ALA A 118 9.46 -9.06 -1.62
N TYR A 119 8.30 -9.74 -1.63
CA TYR A 119 8.23 -11.14 -1.16
C TYR A 119 9.08 -12.08 -2.00
N LYS A 120 9.12 -11.90 -3.32
CA LYS A 120 9.95 -12.73 -4.20
C LYS A 120 11.44 -12.59 -3.84
N VAL A 121 11.92 -11.37 -3.64
CA VAL A 121 13.33 -11.06 -3.32
C VAL A 121 13.73 -11.51 -1.92
N LEU A 122 12.85 -11.37 -0.92
CA LEU A 122 13.20 -11.74 0.45
C LEU A 122 13.09 -13.24 0.72
N ARG A 123 12.32 -13.98 -0.08
CA ARG A 123 12.20 -15.45 -0.02
C ARG A 123 13.37 -16.17 -0.69
N SER A 124 14.04 -15.52 -1.65
CA SER A 124 15.32 -15.96 -2.22
C SER A 124 16.49 -15.60 -1.32
#